data_AF-A0A3D3UDP9-F1
#
_entry.id   AF-A0A3D3UDP9-F1
#
_cell.length_a   1.000
_cell.length_b   1.000
_cell.length_c   1.000
_cell.angle_alpha   90.00
_cell.angle_beta   90.00
_cell.angle_gamma   90.00
#
_symmetry.space_group_name_H-M   'P 1'
#
loop_
_entity.id
_entity.type
_entity.pdbx_description
1 polymer ?
#
loop_
_entity_poly.entity_id
_entity_poly.type
_entity_poly.pdbx_seq_one_letter_code
_entity_poly.pdbx_strand_id
1 'polypeptide(L)'
;MITAELLTAAEQGEWPDALWRAVEENGLTMPLVSEAHGGVGCGWLDARVVLHGAGRYSAPIPLAETILASWLLDRAGIEPPHGPMSIAGG
;
A
#
# COMPACT_ATOMS: atom_id res chain seq x y z
N MET A 1 12.55 -6.75 -6.00
CA MET A 1 13.23 -5.52 -6.47
C MET A 1 12.45 -4.98 -7.66
N ILE A 2 12.34 -3.65 -7.81
CA ILE A 2 11.72 -3.04 -8.99
C ILE A 2 12.75 -3.05 -10.13
N THR A 3 12.40 -3.62 -11.28
CA THR A 3 13.26 -3.65 -12.49
C THR A 3 12.59 -2.91 -13.64
N ALA A 4 13.35 -2.61 -14.70
CA ALA A 4 12.80 -1.95 -15.89
C ALA A 4 11.77 -2.84 -16.60
N GLU A 5 11.99 -4.15 -16.61
CA GLU A 5 11.06 -5.14 -17.18
C GLU A 5 9.74 -5.16 -16.40
N LEU A 6 9.80 -5.12 -15.05
CA LEU A 6 8.60 -5.05 -14.21
C LEU A 6 7.78 -3.79 -14.50
N LEU A 7 8.47 -2.64 -14.63
CA LEU A 7 7.79 -1.37 -14.92
C LEU A 7 7.11 -1.41 -16.30
N THR A 8 7.83 -1.90 -17.32
CA THR A 8 7.30 -2.01 -18.69
C THR A 8 6.09 -2.93 -18.75
N ALA A 9 6.13 -4.09 -18.07
CA ALA A 9 4.99 -5.00 -18.00
C ALA A 9 3.78 -4.36 -17.31
N ALA A 10 4.00 -3.63 -16.21
CA ALA A 10 2.93 -2.92 -15.52
C ALA A 10 2.31 -1.80 -16.37
N GLU A 11 3.11 -1.06 -17.14
CA GLU A 11 2.61 -0.07 -18.11
C GLU A 11 1.75 -0.69 -19.23
N GLN A 12 1.97 -1.98 -19.52
CA GLN A 12 1.15 -2.77 -20.45
C GLN A 12 -0.11 -3.36 -19.80
N GLY A 13 -0.34 -3.07 -18.53
CA GLY A 13 -1.50 -3.51 -17.76
C GLY A 13 -1.30 -4.83 -17.03
N GLU A 14 -0.09 -5.40 -17.01
CA GLU A 14 0.18 -6.60 -16.22
C GLU A 14 0.28 -6.25 -14.72
N TRP A 15 -0.52 -6.94 -13.91
CA TRP A 15 -0.48 -6.75 -12.46
C TRP A 15 0.81 -7.33 -11.85
N PRO A 16 1.60 -6.54 -11.10
CA PRO A 16 2.84 -7.00 -10.49
C PRO A 16 2.58 -7.82 -9.21
N ASP A 17 1.97 -9.00 -9.37
CA ASP A 17 1.49 -9.87 -8.29
C ASP A 17 2.56 -10.21 -7.24
N ALA A 18 3.77 -10.59 -7.69
CA ALA A 18 4.87 -10.92 -6.78
C ALA A 18 5.32 -9.73 -5.93
N LEU A 19 5.30 -8.51 -6.49
CA LEU A 19 5.60 -7.30 -5.74
C LEU A 19 4.49 -7.01 -4.72
N TRP A 20 3.22 -7.10 -5.14
CA TRP A 20 2.09 -6.85 -4.27
C TRP A 20 2.07 -7.81 -3.07
N ARG A 21 2.21 -9.12 -3.31
CA ARG A 21 2.29 -10.13 -2.24
C ARG A 21 3.39 -9.82 -1.25
N ALA A 22 4.59 -9.48 -1.73
CA ALA A 22 5.68 -9.12 -0.84
C ALA A 22 5.34 -7.92 0.05
N VAL A 23 4.65 -6.91 -0.48
CA VAL A 23 4.23 -5.73 0.30
C VAL A 23 3.17 -6.08 1.34
N GLU A 24 2.18 -6.89 0.96
CA GLU A 24 1.08 -7.31 1.84
C GLU A 24 1.56 -8.26 2.95
N GLU A 25 2.36 -9.27 2.62
CA GLU A 25 2.93 -10.24 3.58
C GLU A 25 3.85 -9.58 4.63
N ASN A 26 4.45 -8.43 4.29
CA ASN A 26 5.28 -7.64 5.20
C ASN A 26 4.47 -6.58 5.98
N GLY A 27 3.13 -6.56 5.85
CA GLY A 27 2.26 -5.62 6.57
C GLY A 27 2.41 -4.16 6.12
N LEU A 28 3.04 -3.91 4.96
CA LEU A 28 3.36 -2.56 4.50
C LEU A 28 2.13 -1.80 3.95
N THR A 29 0.99 -2.48 3.78
CA THR A 29 -0.28 -1.90 3.34
C THR A 29 -1.08 -1.25 4.47
N MET A 30 -0.81 -1.60 5.74
CA MET A 30 -1.58 -1.15 6.91
C MET A 30 -0.71 -0.57 8.06
N PRO A 31 0.32 0.26 7.77
CA PRO A 31 1.19 0.79 8.81
C PRO A 31 0.44 1.71 9.79
N LEU A 32 -0.52 2.50 9.29
CA LEU A 32 -1.24 3.51 10.07
C LEU A 32 -2.55 3.00 10.71
N VAL A 33 -2.96 1.77 10.39
CA VAL A 33 -4.19 1.16 10.89
C VAL A 33 -3.95 0.65 12.30
N SER A 34 -4.91 0.82 13.21
CA SER A 34 -4.78 0.33 14.59
C SER A 34 -4.60 -1.19 14.67
N GLU A 35 -3.92 -1.67 15.72
CA GLU A 35 -3.80 -3.12 15.99
C GLU A 35 -5.16 -3.80 16.16
N ALA A 36 -6.17 -3.07 16.63
CA ALA A 36 -7.55 -3.58 16.79
C ALA A 36 -8.21 -3.93 15.45
N HIS A 37 -7.79 -3.29 14.36
CA HIS A 37 -8.22 -3.62 12.99
C HIS A 37 -7.10 -4.30 12.20
N GLY A 38 -6.19 -5.00 12.88
CA GLY A 38 -5.15 -5.84 12.24
C GLY A 38 -3.97 -5.08 11.62
N GLY A 39 -3.84 -3.78 11.90
CA GLY A 39 -2.72 -2.96 11.43
C GLY A 39 -1.54 -2.87 12.39
N VAL A 40 -0.57 -2.02 12.05
CA VAL A 40 0.66 -1.82 12.85
C VAL A 40 0.51 -0.72 13.91
N GLY A 41 -0.42 0.23 13.71
CA GLY A 41 -0.69 1.31 14.65
C GLY A 41 0.42 2.36 14.76
N CYS A 42 1.29 2.48 13.75
CA CYS A 42 2.42 3.41 13.79
C CYS A 42 2.05 4.84 13.33
N GLY A 43 2.99 5.77 13.51
CA GLY A 43 2.78 7.17 13.13
C GLY A 43 3.09 7.46 11.66
N TRP A 44 2.67 8.63 11.20
CA TRP A 44 2.97 9.12 9.84
C TRP A 44 4.47 9.20 9.52
N LEU A 45 5.31 9.46 10.53
CA LEU A 45 6.77 9.50 10.34
C LEU A 45 7.34 8.11 10.00
N ASP A 46 6.74 7.05 10.53
CA ASP A 46 7.13 5.66 10.24
C ASP A 46 6.58 5.24 8.87
N ALA A 47 5.30 5.53 8.58
CA ALA A 47 4.69 5.27 7.29
C ALA A 47 5.41 5.98 6.12
N ARG A 48 5.99 7.16 6.39
CA ARG A 48 6.81 7.89 5.40
C ARG A 48 7.96 7.04 4.85
N VAL A 49 8.55 6.13 5.63
CA VAL A 49 9.64 5.26 5.15
C VAL A 49 9.15 4.36 4.02
N VAL A 50 7.97 3.77 4.19
CA VAL A 50 7.32 2.91 3.20
C VAL A 50 6.94 3.73 1.95
N LEU A 51 6.27 4.87 2.15
CA LEU A 51 5.86 5.77 1.07
C LEU A 51 7.05 6.30 0.26
N HIS A 52 8.11 6.70 0.94
CA HIS A 52 9.33 7.17 0.30
C HIS A 52 10.02 6.04 -0.47
N GLY A 53 10.07 4.82 0.07
CA GLY A 53 10.56 3.64 -0.65
C GLY A 53 9.77 3.39 -1.93
N ALA A 54 8.45 3.36 -1.84
CA ALA A 54 7.57 3.16 -3.00
C ALA A 54 7.79 4.24 -4.07
N GLY A 55 7.82 5.52 -3.68
CA GLY A 55 8.06 6.63 -4.60
C GLY A 55 9.46 6.63 -5.21
N ARG A 56 10.49 6.35 -4.41
CA ARG A 56 11.90 6.34 -4.84
C ARG A 56 12.16 5.35 -5.98
N TYR A 57 11.43 4.25 -6.01
CA TYR A 57 11.53 3.19 -7.02
C TYR A 57 10.38 3.21 -8.02
N SER A 58 9.48 4.19 -7.97
CA SER A 58 8.28 4.25 -8.83
C SER A 58 7.52 2.91 -8.83
N ALA A 59 7.31 2.33 -7.64
CA ALA A 59 6.70 1.03 -7.50
C ALA A 59 5.31 1.02 -8.20
N PRO A 60 5.08 0.14 -9.19
CA PRO A 60 3.87 0.18 -10.01
C PRO A 60 2.68 -0.50 -9.32
N ILE A 61 2.40 -0.11 -8.08
CA ILE A 61 1.32 -0.62 -7.23
C ILE A 61 0.67 0.54 -6.48
N PRO A 62 -0.62 0.45 -6.12
CA PRO A 62 -1.36 1.52 -5.44
C PRO A 62 -1.04 1.58 -3.94
N LEU A 63 0.23 1.43 -3.54
CA LEU A 63 0.60 1.30 -2.12
C LEU A 63 0.26 2.55 -1.31
N ALA A 64 0.55 3.73 -1.84
CA ALA A 64 0.24 4.98 -1.15
C ALA A 64 -1.28 5.17 -0.97
N GLU A 65 -2.06 4.87 -2.01
CA GLU A 65 -3.52 4.96 -1.95
C GLU A 65 -4.10 3.90 -1.02
N THR A 66 -3.57 2.68 -1.03
CA THR A 66 -3.99 1.60 -0.12
C THR A 66 -3.72 1.99 1.33
N ILE A 67 -2.53 2.50 1.66
CA ILE A 67 -2.21 2.96 3.02
C ILE A 67 -3.19 4.05 3.47
N LEU A 68 -3.48 5.01 2.60
CA LEU A 68 -4.38 6.12 2.92
C LEU A 68 -5.84 5.64 3.06
N ALA A 69 -6.31 4.77 2.17
CA ALA A 69 -7.64 4.19 2.21
C ALA A 69 -7.85 3.35 3.50
N SER A 70 -6.90 2.47 3.83
CA SER A 70 -6.94 1.67 5.05
C SER A 70 -6.96 2.54 6.30
N TRP A 71 -6.15 3.61 6.33
CA TRP A 71 -6.16 4.56 7.43
C TRP A 71 -7.51 5.30 7.56
N LEU A 72 -8.13 5.72 6.45
CA LEU A 72 -9.44 6.36 6.48
C LEU A 72 -10.53 5.42 7.01
N LEU A 73 -10.51 4.15 6.61
CA LEU A 73 -11.44 3.12 7.08
C LEU A 73 -11.28 2.88 8.58
N ASP A 74 -10.06 2.70 9.07
CA ASP A 74 -9.75 2.56 10.49
C ASP A 74 -10.30 3.74 11.31
N ARG A 75 -10.10 4.97 10.83
CA ARG A 75 -10.66 6.18 11.47
C ARG A 75 -12.18 6.26 11.45
N ALA A 76 -12.83 5.59 10.49
CA ALA A 76 -14.27 5.46 10.43
C ALA A 76 -14.81 4.31 11.31
N GLY A 77 -13.93 3.54 11.97
CA GLY A 77 -14.31 2.35 12.72
C GLY A 77 -14.69 1.17 11.83
N ILE A 78 -14.19 1.16 10.59
CA ILE A 78 -14.43 0.11 9.61
C ILE A 78 -13.13 -0.67 9.44
N GLU A 79 -13.19 -1.99 9.61
CA GLU A 79 -12.05 -2.87 9.34
C GLU A 79 -11.66 -2.78 7.85
N PRO A 80 -10.41 -2.41 7.53
CA PRO A 80 -9.96 -2.33 6.13
C PRO A 80 -9.96 -3.72 5.48
N PRO A 81 -10.48 -3.87 4.25
CA PRO A 81 -10.36 -5.13 3.52
C PRO A 81 -8.90 -5.36 3.07
N HIS A 82 -8.55 -6.62 2.87
CA HIS A 82 -7.27 -7.01 2.24
C HIS A 82 -7.25 -6.67 0.74
N GLY A 83 -6.05 -6.62 0.17
CA GLY A 83 -5.84 -6.34 -1.25
C GLY A 83 -5.74 -4.84 -1.60
N PRO A 84 -5.55 -4.55 -2.90
CA PRO A 84 -5.31 -3.19 -3.38
C PRO A 84 -6.57 -2.32 -3.26
N MET A 85 -6.39 -1.10 -2.76
CA MET A 85 -7.45 -0.11 -2.63
C MET A 85 -7.02 1.24 -3.23
N SER A 86 -8.02 2.03 -3.61
CA SER A 86 -7.83 3.41 -4.07
C SER A 86 -8.90 4.33 -3.49
N ILE A 87 -8.76 5.63 -3.71
CA ILE A 87 -9.67 6.67 -3.22
C ILE A 87 -10.29 7.34 -4.43
N ALA A 88 -11.60 7.17 -4.61
CA ALA A 88 -12.33 7.84 -5.68
C ALA A 88 -12.58 9.31 -5.30
N GLY A 89 -12.27 10.22 -6.23
CA GLY A 89 -12.76 11.59 -6.19
C GLY A 89 -14.25 11.66 -6.58
N GLY A 90 -14.94 12.70 -6.11
CA GLY A 90 -16.28 13.07 -6.55
C GLY A 90 -16.28 14.07 -7.70
#